data_AF-A0A9W7AUB5-F1
#
_entry.id   AF-A0A9W7AUB5-F1
#
_cell.length_a   1.000
_cell.length_b   1.000
_cell.length_c   1.000
_cell.angle_alpha   90.00
_cell.angle_beta   90.00
_cell.angle_gamma   90.00
#
_symmetry.space_group_name_H-M   'P 1'
#
loop_
_entity.id
_entity.type
_entity.pdbx_description
1 polymer ?
#
loop_
_entity_poly.entity_id
_entity_poly.type
_entity_poly.pdbx_seq_one_letter_code
_entity_poly.pdbx_strand_id
1 'polypeptide(L)'
;SLSTVKHLETDYHAMSDYVGNSVDDNLVSSVPPPPAESLLLVPSPNTAFFTKTVPSRSKPTLDRRYSLVMSTEDNHAAEDMIFIGDYQEVRAILDYSYHRNYTPERQRLQDNIIRSMLDQSKIVDVHGQICTTPTQPWVVFTAGAMGAGKSWVIKQMMNAEVFPLLAFVSVDPDVIRRYLPEFESYVEQDPMMAGEMTRKEAGFIAEVITEVALREGKNVLVDGR
;
A
#
# COMPACT_ATOMS: atom_id res chain seq x y z
N SER A 1 13.98 -47.68 19.85
CA SER A 1 12.95 -48.71 19.60
C SER A 1 11.77 -48.01 18.94
N LEU A 2 11.54 -48.28 17.64
CA LEU A 2 10.33 -48.03 16.82
C LEU A 2 9.82 -46.57 16.74
N SER A 3 9.39 -45.99 15.62
CA SER A 3 9.29 -46.35 14.21
C SER A 3 8.74 -45.13 13.44
N THR A 4 9.38 -44.83 12.31
CA THR A 4 8.95 -44.27 11.00
C THR A 4 7.54 -43.69 10.76
N VAL A 5 7.48 -42.75 9.78
CA VAL A 5 6.40 -42.41 8.79
C VAL A 5 5.80 -41.00 9.02
N LYS A 6 5.71 -40.04 8.09
CA LYS A 6 6.03 -39.88 6.65
C LYS A 6 6.01 -38.38 6.27
N HIS A 7 6.67 -38.08 5.15
CA HIS A 7 6.55 -36.87 4.30
C HIS A 7 5.13 -36.29 4.16
N LEU A 8 5.05 -34.96 4.08
CA LEU A 8 4.21 -34.21 3.14
C LEU A 8 4.92 -32.87 2.81
N GLU A 9 5.58 -32.85 1.66
CA GLU A 9 5.87 -31.64 0.89
C GLU A 9 4.72 -31.41 -0.11
N THR A 10 4.58 -30.15 -0.54
CA THR A 10 3.75 -29.63 -1.65
C THR A 10 2.23 -29.59 -1.44
N ASP A 11 1.68 -28.38 -1.36
CA ASP A 11 0.71 -27.84 -2.33
C ASP A 11 0.25 -26.42 -1.92
N TYR A 12 0.87 -25.40 -2.53
CA TYR A 12 0.35 -24.02 -2.58
C TYR A 12 -0.08 -23.73 -4.02
N HIS A 13 -1.15 -24.39 -4.47
CA HIS A 13 -1.98 -23.94 -5.59
C HIS A 13 -3.36 -24.59 -5.50
N ALA A 14 -4.38 -23.81 -5.87
CA ALA A 14 -5.81 -24.14 -5.95
C ALA A 14 -6.64 -24.09 -4.65
N MET A 15 -7.34 -22.97 -4.45
CA MET A 15 -8.71 -22.99 -3.94
C MET A 15 -9.56 -22.04 -4.80
N SER A 16 -10.02 -22.55 -5.94
CA SER A 16 -11.29 -22.17 -6.53
C SER A 16 -12.40 -23.03 -5.89
N ASP A 17 -13.60 -22.48 -5.86
CA ASP A 17 -14.89 -23.15 -5.69
C ASP A 17 -15.27 -23.59 -4.27
N TYR A 18 -16.05 -22.73 -3.59
CA TYR A 18 -17.14 -23.21 -2.73
C TYR A 18 -18.41 -22.39 -2.96
N VAL A 19 -19.49 -23.14 -3.22
CA VAL A 19 -20.83 -22.70 -3.62
C VAL A 19 -21.72 -22.52 -2.39
N GLY A 20 -22.46 -21.41 -2.35
CA GLY A 20 -23.88 -21.30 -1.95
C GLY A 20 -24.30 -21.64 -0.50
N ASN A 21 -24.82 -20.64 0.22
CA ASN A 21 -26.25 -20.62 0.58
C ASN A 21 -26.68 -19.28 1.21
N SER A 22 -27.86 -18.85 0.78
CA SER A 22 -28.65 -17.73 1.32
C SER A 22 -29.23 -18.05 2.69
N VAL A 23 -29.28 -17.06 3.59
CA VAL A 23 -30.48 -16.80 4.43
C VAL A 23 -30.53 -15.31 4.73
N ASP A 24 -31.69 -14.72 4.46
CA ASP A 24 -32.14 -13.42 4.94
C ASP A 24 -32.12 -13.36 6.48
N ASP A 25 -31.78 -12.21 7.06
CA ASP A 25 -32.65 -11.64 8.09
C ASP A 25 -32.36 -10.16 8.35
N ASN A 26 -33.44 -9.40 8.18
CA ASN A 26 -33.60 -8.00 8.53
C ASN A 26 -33.55 -7.83 10.04
N LEU A 27 -32.68 -6.96 10.57
CA LEU A 27 -32.94 -6.27 11.83
C LEU A 27 -32.41 -4.84 11.79
N VAL A 28 -33.35 -3.95 11.49
CA VAL A 28 -33.30 -2.51 11.64
C VAL A 28 -33.09 -2.17 13.12
N SER A 29 -32.03 -1.43 13.43
CA SER A 29 -31.90 -0.73 14.72
C SER A 29 -31.58 0.74 14.45
N SER A 30 -32.59 1.56 14.66
CA SER A 30 -32.60 3.01 14.49
C SER A 30 -31.87 3.71 15.64
N VAL A 31 -30.73 4.33 15.34
CA VAL A 31 -30.07 5.27 16.25
C VAL A 31 -30.56 6.70 15.92
N PRO A 32 -31.17 7.45 16.86
CA PRO A 32 -31.58 8.83 16.62
C PRO A 32 -30.38 9.79 16.61
N PRO A 33 -30.42 10.86 15.79
CA PRO A 33 -29.34 11.84 15.69
C PRO A 33 -29.28 12.77 16.91
N PRO A 34 -28.08 13.27 17.28
CA PRO A 34 -27.95 14.30 18.30
C PRO A 34 -28.52 15.65 17.83
N PRO A 35 -29.01 16.50 18.76
CA PRO A 35 -29.67 17.76 18.45
C PRO A 35 -28.69 18.82 17.93
N ALA A 36 -29.18 19.62 16.98
CA ALA A 36 -28.51 20.80 16.46
C ALA A 36 -28.64 21.97 17.46
N GLU A 37 -27.53 22.55 17.89
CA GLU A 37 -27.53 23.89 18.49
C GLU A 37 -26.34 24.76 18.07
N SER A 38 -26.74 25.94 17.59
CA SER A 38 -26.10 27.25 17.70
C SER A 38 -24.85 27.55 16.86
N LEU A 39 -25.17 28.07 15.67
CA LEU A 39 -24.43 29.10 14.96
C LEU A 39 -23.90 30.19 15.89
N LEU A 40 -22.57 30.34 15.93
CA LEU A 40 -21.94 31.62 16.25
C LEU A 40 -21.06 32.03 15.07
N LEU A 41 -21.54 33.08 14.40
CA LEU A 41 -20.84 33.94 13.46
C LEU A 41 -19.48 34.36 14.05
N VAL A 42 -18.41 34.15 13.30
CA VAL A 42 -17.18 34.93 13.44
C VAL A 42 -16.74 35.38 12.04
N PRO A 43 -16.51 36.68 11.81
CA PRO A 43 -16.39 37.25 10.47
C PRO A 43 -15.03 36.98 9.81
N SER A 44 -15.06 36.60 8.53
CA SER A 44 -13.94 36.73 7.60
C SER A 44 -13.56 38.19 7.38
N PRO A 45 -12.25 38.48 7.28
CA PRO A 45 -11.81 39.32 6.18
C PRO A 45 -10.48 38.81 5.61
N ASN A 46 -10.48 38.34 4.35
CA ASN A 46 -9.37 38.56 3.43
C ASN A 46 -9.83 38.27 2.00
N THR A 47 -10.42 39.30 1.41
CA THR A 47 -10.63 39.45 -0.03
C THR A 47 -9.28 39.73 -0.67
N ALA A 48 -8.54 38.66 -1.01
CA ALA A 48 -7.40 38.76 -1.91
C ALA A 48 -7.87 38.56 -3.35
N PHE A 49 -7.48 39.49 -4.20
CA PHE A 49 -7.93 39.70 -5.55
C PHE A 49 -7.69 38.48 -6.46
N PHE A 50 -8.75 38.00 -7.10
CA PHE A 50 -8.69 37.15 -8.28
C PHE A 50 -8.11 37.94 -9.46
N THR A 51 -6.81 37.86 -9.68
CA THR A 51 -6.24 38.17 -11.00
C THR A 51 -6.47 36.96 -11.90
N LYS A 52 -7.43 37.09 -12.83
CA LYS A 52 -7.60 36.16 -13.96
C LYS A 52 -6.30 36.12 -14.78
N THR A 53 -5.43 35.15 -14.50
CA THR A 53 -4.38 34.76 -15.43
C THR A 53 -5.01 33.89 -16.52
N VAL A 54 -4.88 34.39 -17.74
CA VAL A 54 -5.26 33.75 -19.01
C VAL A 54 -4.74 32.30 -19.04
N PRO A 55 -5.53 31.29 -19.46
CA PRO A 55 -4.99 29.96 -19.67
C PRO A 55 -4.01 30.01 -20.85
N SER A 56 -2.72 29.94 -20.52
CA SER A 56 -1.68 29.59 -21.49
C SER A 56 -2.03 28.22 -22.05
N ARG A 57 -2.31 28.20 -23.35
CA ARG A 57 -2.56 27.00 -24.14
C ARG A 57 -1.29 26.14 -24.09
N SER A 58 -1.19 25.24 -23.12
CA SER A 58 -0.13 24.24 -23.09
C SER A 58 -0.24 23.46 -24.40
N LYS A 59 0.86 23.49 -25.16
CA LYS A 59 1.00 22.66 -26.35
C LYS A 59 0.80 21.20 -25.91
N PRO A 60 0.16 20.34 -26.72
CA PRO A 60 0.11 18.92 -26.42
C PRO A 60 1.55 18.44 -26.30
N THR A 61 1.97 18.15 -25.08
CA THR A 61 3.29 17.64 -24.77
C THR A 61 3.41 16.30 -25.47
N LEU A 62 4.56 16.11 -26.14
CA LEU A 62 4.85 14.95 -26.96
C LEU A 62 4.39 13.66 -26.29
N ASP A 63 3.73 12.81 -27.08
CA ASP A 63 3.51 11.39 -26.84
C ASP A 63 4.77 10.76 -26.24
N ARG A 64 4.85 10.74 -24.90
CA ARG A 64 6.03 10.35 -24.15
C ARG A 64 6.03 8.83 -24.18
N ARG A 65 6.61 8.30 -25.27
CA ARG A 65 6.68 6.86 -25.49
C ARG A 65 7.39 6.22 -24.30
N TYR A 66 6.74 5.22 -23.73
CA TYR A 66 7.29 4.33 -22.73
C TYR A 66 8.69 3.85 -23.14
N SER A 67 9.64 3.88 -22.19
CA SER A 67 11.03 3.53 -22.44
C SER A 67 11.57 2.59 -21.37
N LEU A 68 12.10 1.44 -21.82
CA LEU A 68 12.71 0.45 -20.94
C LEU A 68 14.08 0.87 -20.39
N VAL A 69 14.67 1.95 -20.91
CA VAL A 69 15.93 2.51 -20.38
C VAL A 69 15.70 3.63 -19.36
N MET A 70 14.45 3.96 -19.05
CA MET A 70 14.07 4.97 -18.07
C MET A 70 13.47 4.32 -16.83
N SER A 71 13.67 4.92 -15.66
CA SER A 71 13.06 4.48 -14.41
C SER A 71 11.53 4.52 -14.50
N THR A 72 10.82 3.75 -13.66
CA THR A 72 9.35 3.86 -13.65
C THR A 72 8.87 5.24 -13.22
N GLU A 73 9.59 5.90 -12.32
CA GLU A 73 9.34 7.30 -11.95
C GLU A 73 9.43 8.21 -13.17
N ASP A 74 10.47 8.10 -13.99
CA ASP A 74 10.62 8.96 -15.16
C ASP A 74 9.62 8.67 -16.28
N ASN A 75 9.27 7.39 -16.49
CA ASN A 75 8.27 6.98 -17.47
C ASN A 75 6.88 7.51 -17.14
N HIS A 76 6.53 7.53 -15.85
CA HIS A 76 5.16 7.82 -15.39
C HIS A 76 5.03 9.12 -14.61
N ALA A 77 6.05 9.98 -14.61
CA ALA A 77 5.99 11.28 -13.95
C ALA A 77 4.94 12.19 -14.58
N ALA A 78 4.11 12.81 -13.74
CA ALA A 78 3.20 13.90 -14.11
C ALA A 78 3.87 15.26 -13.88
N GLU A 79 3.51 16.25 -14.69
CA GLU A 79 3.98 17.65 -14.53
C GLU A 79 3.15 18.43 -13.51
N ASP A 80 1.90 18.01 -13.28
CA ASP A 80 1.00 18.62 -12.31
C ASP A 80 1.05 17.89 -10.95
N MET A 81 0.47 18.53 -9.93
CA MET A 81 0.31 17.97 -8.59
C MET A 81 -1.14 17.59 -8.34
N ILE A 82 -1.77 16.94 -9.32
CA ILE A 82 -3.11 16.42 -9.18
C ILE A 82 -3.03 15.00 -8.62
N PHE A 83 -3.60 14.81 -7.44
CA PHE A 83 -3.73 13.50 -6.80
C PHE A 83 -5.16 13.00 -7.00
N ILE A 84 -5.28 11.72 -7.34
CA ILE A 84 -6.57 11.07 -7.53
C ILE A 84 -6.63 9.75 -6.77
N GLY A 85 -7.83 9.20 -6.68
CA GLY A 85 -8.09 7.89 -6.11
C GLY A 85 -8.19 7.89 -4.58
N ASP A 86 -8.27 6.69 -4.01
CA ASP A 86 -8.62 6.49 -2.59
C ASP A 86 -7.56 7.07 -1.64
N TYR A 87 -6.31 7.16 -2.11
CA TYR A 87 -5.16 7.59 -1.31
C TYR A 87 -4.66 9.00 -1.66
N GLN A 88 -5.47 9.82 -2.34
CA GLN A 88 -5.10 11.17 -2.75
C GLN A 88 -4.67 12.08 -1.58
N GLU A 89 -5.31 11.95 -0.41
CA GLU A 89 -5.01 12.77 0.76
C GLU A 89 -3.65 12.42 1.37
N VAL A 90 -3.28 11.14 1.36
CA VAL A 90 -1.98 10.67 1.81
C VAL A 90 -0.90 11.13 0.84
N ARG A 91 -1.13 11.01 -0.48
CA ARG A 91 -0.20 11.53 -1.48
C ARG A 91 0.06 13.02 -1.29
N ALA A 92 -0.98 13.81 -1.03
CA ALA A 92 -0.87 15.26 -0.87
C ALA A 92 0.06 15.74 0.27
N ILE A 93 0.38 14.87 1.24
CA ILE A 93 1.24 15.23 2.38
C ILE A 93 2.66 14.67 2.29
N LEU A 94 3.00 13.91 1.24
CA LEU A 94 4.34 13.34 1.06
C LEU A 94 5.39 14.39 0.65
N ASP A 95 6.66 14.05 0.82
CA ASP A 95 7.78 14.92 0.45
C ASP A 95 8.11 14.85 -1.05
N TYR A 96 7.59 15.81 -1.81
CA TYR A 96 7.87 15.97 -3.25
C TYR A 96 9.21 16.65 -3.56
N SER A 97 10.03 16.98 -2.55
CA SER A 97 11.46 17.25 -2.80
C SER A 97 12.24 15.96 -3.08
N TYR A 98 11.73 14.83 -2.61
CA TYR A 98 12.28 13.50 -2.83
C TYR A 98 11.50 12.70 -3.89
N HIS A 99 10.17 12.75 -3.86
CA HIS A 99 9.30 12.00 -4.78
C HIS A 99 8.81 12.84 -5.97
N ARG A 100 8.40 12.18 -7.05
CA ARG A 100 7.60 12.80 -8.11
C ARG A 100 6.12 12.47 -7.98
N ASN A 101 5.27 13.31 -8.57
CA ASN A 101 3.89 12.93 -8.84
C ASN A 101 3.82 12.02 -10.07
N TYR A 102 2.79 11.18 -10.11
CA TYR A 102 2.57 10.18 -11.15
C TYR A 102 1.31 10.51 -11.96
N THR A 103 1.27 10.03 -13.20
CA THR A 103 0.08 10.16 -14.06
C THR A 103 -1.17 9.54 -13.41
N PRO A 104 -2.38 10.01 -13.74
CA PRO A 104 -3.62 9.45 -13.22
C PRO A 104 -3.73 7.93 -13.39
N GLU A 105 -3.34 7.41 -14.56
CA GLU A 105 -3.33 5.98 -14.85
C GLU A 105 -2.40 5.23 -13.91
N ARG A 106 -1.21 5.79 -13.64
CA ARG A 106 -0.24 5.17 -12.74
C ARG A 106 -0.67 5.24 -11.27
N GLN A 107 -1.29 6.35 -10.83
CA GLN A 107 -1.86 6.45 -9.49
C GLN A 107 -2.94 5.37 -9.25
N ARG A 108 -3.79 5.07 -10.24
CA ARG A 108 -4.78 3.97 -10.13
C ARG A 108 -4.12 2.59 -9.99
N LEU A 109 -3.03 2.33 -10.72
CA LEU A 109 -2.27 1.10 -10.55
C LEU A 109 -1.71 1.02 -9.13
N GLN A 110 -1.09 2.11 -8.65
CA GLN A 110 -0.56 2.19 -7.29
C GLN A 110 -1.66 1.93 -6.25
N ASP A 111 -2.86 2.50 -6.42
CA ASP A 111 -4.00 2.26 -5.53
C ASP A 111 -4.36 0.77 -5.45
N ASN A 112 -4.34 0.07 -6.59
CA ASN A 112 -4.62 -1.37 -6.61
C ASN A 112 -3.55 -2.18 -5.87
N ILE A 113 -2.27 -1.79 -6.00
CA ILE A 113 -1.16 -2.41 -5.25
C ILE A 113 -1.33 -2.15 -3.75
N ILE A 114 -1.57 -0.90 -3.37
CA ILE A 114 -1.76 -0.48 -1.98
C ILE A 114 -2.91 -1.26 -1.34
N ARG A 115 -4.07 -1.30 -2.00
CA ARG A 115 -5.26 -2.05 -1.53
C ARG A 115 -4.94 -3.53 -1.33
N SER A 116 -4.34 -4.16 -2.34
CA SER A 116 -3.94 -5.57 -2.27
C SER A 116 -3.02 -5.87 -1.08
N MET A 117 -2.09 -4.97 -0.77
CA MET A 117 -1.18 -5.16 0.36
C MET A 117 -1.83 -4.89 1.72
N LEU A 118 -2.72 -3.90 1.80
CA LEU A 118 -3.49 -3.59 3.01
C LEU A 118 -4.48 -4.71 3.37
N ASP A 119 -4.97 -5.47 2.39
CA ASP A 119 -5.94 -6.56 2.58
C ASP A 119 -5.31 -7.90 2.97
N GLN A 120 -3.98 -8.00 2.94
CA GLN A 120 -3.26 -9.25 3.27
C GLN A 120 -3.24 -9.54 4.78
N SER A 121 -3.30 -8.52 5.63
CA SER A 121 -3.25 -8.70 7.08
C SER A 121 -4.57 -9.26 7.62
N LYS A 122 -4.49 -10.37 8.36
CA LYS A 122 -5.64 -11.03 9.00
C LYS A 122 -5.32 -11.33 10.45
N ILE A 123 -6.18 -10.86 11.35
CA ILE A 123 -6.13 -11.13 12.78
C ILE A 123 -7.31 -12.04 13.09
N VAL A 124 -7.08 -13.19 13.72
CA VAL A 124 -8.16 -14.06 14.19
C VAL A 124 -8.29 -13.85 15.69
N ASP A 125 -9.48 -13.45 16.13
CA ASP A 125 -9.74 -13.25 17.56
C ASP A 125 -9.95 -14.59 18.31
N VAL A 126 -10.13 -14.52 19.63
CA VAL A 126 -10.38 -15.70 20.48
C VAL A 126 -11.69 -16.43 20.16
N HIS A 127 -12.58 -15.80 19.38
CA HIS A 127 -13.86 -16.34 18.94
C HIS A 127 -13.81 -16.82 17.48
N GLY A 128 -12.65 -16.78 16.82
CA GLY A 128 -12.47 -17.18 15.43
C GLY A 128 -12.93 -16.13 14.40
N GLN A 129 -13.25 -14.90 14.82
CA GLN A 129 -13.61 -13.82 13.91
C GLN A 129 -12.36 -13.20 13.29
N ILE A 130 -12.45 -12.92 11.99
CA ILE A 130 -11.37 -12.25 11.25
C ILE A 130 -11.54 -10.74 11.43
N CYS A 131 -10.59 -10.14 12.12
CA CYS A 131 -10.43 -8.71 12.30
C CYS A 131 -9.19 -8.23 11.52
N THR A 132 -9.14 -6.94 11.21
CA THR A 132 -7.98 -6.30 10.56
C THR A 132 -7.28 -5.31 11.48
N THR A 133 -7.96 -4.83 12.52
CA THR A 133 -7.48 -3.79 13.43
C THR A 133 -7.35 -4.35 14.85
N PRO A 134 -6.13 -4.43 15.42
CA PRO A 134 -5.91 -4.83 16.81
C PRO A 134 -6.33 -3.71 17.78
N THR A 135 -6.57 -4.08 19.05
CA THR A 135 -6.82 -3.10 20.13
C THR A 135 -5.59 -2.26 20.47
N GLN A 136 -4.39 -2.79 20.22
CA GLN A 136 -3.12 -2.12 20.45
C GLN A 136 -2.21 -2.35 19.22
N PRO A 137 -2.20 -1.43 18.24
CA PRO A 137 -1.43 -1.61 17.02
C PRO A 137 0.06 -1.50 17.26
N TRP A 138 0.83 -2.37 16.60
CA TRP A 138 2.29 -2.39 16.66
C TRP A 138 2.89 -1.97 15.33
N VAL A 139 3.99 -1.23 15.42
CA VAL A 139 4.87 -0.96 14.28
C VAL A 139 6.21 -1.62 14.57
N VAL A 140 6.61 -2.52 13.68
CA VAL A 140 7.86 -3.26 13.80
C VAL A 140 8.77 -2.84 12.66
N PHE A 141 9.93 -2.30 12.99
CA PHE A 141 10.96 -1.97 12.02
C PHE A 141 12.02 -3.06 12.05
N THR A 142 12.27 -3.69 10.90
CA THR A 142 13.48 -4.51 10.76
C THR A 142 14.65 -3.58 10.43
N ALA A 143 15.84 -3.86 10.96
CA ALA A 143 17.03 -3.09 10.69
C ALA A 143 18.25 -4.01 10.58
N GLY A 144 19.20 -3.64 9.74
CA GLY A 144 20.43 -4.40 9.51
C GLY A 144 20.84 -4.40 8.04
N ALA A 145 22.13 -4.61 7.80
CA ALA A 145 22.71 -4.62 6.45
C ALA A 145 22.02 -5.64 5.52
N MET A 146 22.12 -5.41 4.21
CA MET A 146 21.70 -6.39 3.22
C MET A 146 22.44 -7.72 3.45
N GLY A 147 21.73 -8.84 3.47
CA GLY A 147 22.30 -10.16 3.76
C GLY A 147 22.47 -10.49 5.25
N ALA A 148 22.10 -9.60 6.19
CA ALA A 148 22.21 -9.86 7.63
C ALA A 148 21.22 -10.91 8.17
N GLY A 149 20.32 -11.44 7.32
CA GLY A 149 19.37 -12.49 7.72
C GLY A 149 18.08 -12.00 8.40
N LYS A 150 17.69 -10.72 8.22
CA LYS A 150 16.45 -10.15 8.80
C LYS A 150 15.20 -10.99 8.50
N SER A 151 14.99 -11.29 7.21
CA SER A 151 13.87 -12.13 6.77
C SER A 151 13.95 -13.55 7.35
N TRP A 152 15.16 -14.07 7.56
CA TRP A 152 15.36 -15.37 8.20
C TRP A 152 14.91 -15.34 9.67
N VAL A 153 15.28 -14.30 10.44
CA VAL A 153 14.86 -14.15 11.83
C VAL A 153 13.34 -14.02 11.93
N ILE A 154 12.71 -13.18 11.12
CA ILE A 154 11.24 -13.03 11.10
C ILE A 154 10.57 -14.39 10.80
N LYS A 155 11.09 -15.15 9.82
CA LYS A 155 10.57 -16.48 9.50
C LYS A 155 10.73 -17.47 10.65
N GLN A 156 11.87 -17.45 11.34
CA GLN A 156 12.06 -18.30 12.52
C GLN A 156 11.10 -17.93 13.66
N MET A 157 10.87 -16.64 13.90
CA MET A 157 9.91 -16.17 14.91
C MET A 157 8.47 -16.56 14.56
N MET A 158 8.11 -16.51 13.28
CA MET A 158 6.82 -17.01 12.80
C MET A 158 6.69 -18.53 13.03
N ASN A 159 7.70 -19.31 12.65
CA ASN A 159 7.70 -20.77 12.83
C ASN A 159 7.67 -21.19 14.31
N ALA A 160 8.22 -20.37 15.19
CA ALA A 160 8.17 -20.57 16.64
C ALA A 160 6.87 -20.02 17.28
N GLU A 161 5.93 -19.50 16.48
CA GLU A 161 4.65 -18.93 16.92
C GLU A 161 4.78 -17.75 17.90
N VAL A 162 5.95 -17.09 17.93
CA VAL A 162 6.22 -15.91 18.77
C VAL A 162 6.02 -14.59 18.04
N PHE A 163 5.82 -14.63 16.72
CA PHE A 163 5.55 -13.45 15.90
C PHE A 163 4.45 -13.74 14.86
N PRO A 164 3.24 -13.17 15.01
CA PRO A 164 2.10 -13.48 14.16
C PRO A 164 2.19 -12.71 12.85
N LEU A 165 3.06 -13.13 11.92
CA LEU A 165 3.34 -12.40 10.68
C LEU A 165 2.08 -12.09 9.85
N LEU A 166 1.10 -12.99 9.84
CA LEU A 166 -0.18 -12.79 9.13
C LEU A 166 -1.01 -11.62 9.70
N ALA A 167 -0.77 -11.21 10.93
CA ALA A 167 -1.46 -10.10 11.57
C ALA A 167 -0.90 -8.72 11.17
N PHE A 168 0.17 -8.67 10.36
CA PHE A 168 0.86 -7.44 9.97
C PHE A 168 0.66 -7.13 8.49
N VAL A 169 0.48 -5.84 8.19
CA VAL A 169 0.72 -5.30 6.84
C VAL A 169 2.24 -5.26 6.64
N SER A 170 2.75 -6.09 5.72
CA SER A 170 4.17 -6.12 5.39
C SER A 170 4.50 -5.05 4.35
N VAL A 171 5.38 -4.11 4.71
CA VAL A 171 5.86 -3.05 3.83
C VAL A 171 7.31 -3.33 3.46
N ASP A 172 7.49 -3.90 2.27
CA ASP A 172 8.81 -4.22 1.70
C ASP A 172 8.88 -3.71 0.24
N PRO A 173 9.73 -2.70 -0.06
CA PRO A 173 9.94 -2.20 -1.43
C PRO A 173 10.32 -3.28 -2.45
N ASP A 174 10.97 -4.37 -2.03
CA ASP A 174 11.33 -5.51 -2.88
C ASP A 174 10.16 -6.43 -3.20
N VAL A 175 9.17 -6.52 -2.32
CA VAL A 175 7.90 -7.16 -2.63
C VAL A 175 7.07 -6.24 -3.52
N ILE A 176 6.97 -4.95 -3.18
CA ILE A 176 6.18 -3.96 -3.92
C ILE A 176 6.59 -3.87 -5.39
N ARG A 177 7.89 -3.80 -5.69
CA ARG A 177 8.35 -3.64 -7.08
C ARG A 177 7.93 -4.79 -7.99
N ARG A 178 7.68 -6.00 -7.46
CA ARG A 178 7.20 -7.15 -8.25
C ARG A 178 5.76 -6.98 -8.75
N TYR A 179 5.01 -6.03 -8.19
CA TYR A 179 3.69 -5.64 -8.69
C TYR A 179 3.76 -4.59 -9.80
N LEU A 180 4.93 -4.01 -10.07
CA LEU A 180 5.10 -3.07 -11.17
C LEU A 180 5.26 -3.87 -12.48
N PRO A 181 4.43 -3.61 -13.51
CA PRO A 181 4.44 -4.39 -14.74
C PRO A 181 5.77 -4.32 -15.49
N GLU A 182 6.56 -3.26 -15.26
CA GLU A 182 7.88 -3.07 -15.88
C GLU A 182 8.98 -3.92 -15.24
N PHE A 183 8.79 -4.40 -14.01
CA PHE A 183 9.88 -4.98 -13.22
C PHE A 183 10.50 -6.21 -13.88
N GLU A 184 9.68 -7.14 -14.37
CA GLU A 184 10.16 -8.33 -15.08
C GLU A 184 10.98 -7.94 -16.33
N SER A 185 10.51 -6.96 -17.11
CA SER A 185 11.25 -6.49 -18.28
C SER A 185 12.58 -5.81 -17.91
N TYR A 186 12.67 -5.13 -16.77
CA TYR A 186 13.95 -4.61 -16.28
C TYR A 186 14.88 -5.72 -15.83
N VAL A 187 14.36 -6.76 -15.16
CA VAL A 187 15.16 -7.93 -14.75
C VAL A 187 15.73 -8.65 -15.96
N GLU A 188 14.94 -8.83 -17.02
CA GLU A 188 15.40 -9.45 -18.27
C GLU A 188 16.53 -8.67 -18.96
N GLN A 189 16.48 -7.33 -18.89
CA GLN A 189 17.50 -6.47 -19.50
C GLN A 189 18.76 -6.36 -18.66
N ASP A 190 18.62 -6.04 -17.38
CA ASP A 190 19.71 -5.89 -16.44
C ASP A 190 19.21 -6.18 -15.00
N PRO A 191 19.40 -7.42 -14.50
CA PRO A 191 19.01 -7.80 -13.15
C PRO A 191 19.62 -6.93 -12.05
N MET A 192 20.82 -6.38 -12.27
CA MET A 192 21.52 -5.57 -11.28
C MET A 192 20.91 -4.17 -11.17
N MET A 193 20.38 -3.64 -12.28
CA MET A 193 19.79 -2.31 -12.34
C MET A 193 18.27 -2.30 -12.13
N ALA A 194 17.57 -3.43 -12.32
CA ALA A 194 16.12 -3.51 -12.12
C ALA A 194 15.66 -2.98 -10.75
N GLY A 195 16.48 -3.22 -9.72
CA GLY A 195 16.28 -2.67 -8.39
C GLY A 195 16.33 -1.14 -8.36
N GLU A 196 17.29 -0.51 -9.03
CA GLU A 196 17.41 0.95 -9.06
C GLU A 196 16.30 1.58 -9.90
N MET A 197 15.94 0.96 -11.03
CA MET A 197 14.94 1.45 -11.98
C MET A 197 13.52 1.54 -11.39
N THR A 198 13.26 0.77 -10.33
CA THR A 198 11.97 0.72 -9.61
C THR A 198 12.03 1.33 -8.21
N ARG A 199 13.22 1.74 -7.73
CA ARG A 199 13.47 2.10 -6.33
C ARG A 199 12.58 3.24 -5.85
N LYS A 200 12.49 4.32 -6.62
CA LYS A 200 11.73 5.53 -6.26
C LYS A 200 10.25 5.24 -6.13
N GLU A 201 9.66 4.58 -7.11
CA GLU A 201 8.23 4.28 -7.08
C GLU A 201 7.87 3.24 -6.03
N ALA A 202 8.67 2.18 -5.87
CA ALA A 202 8.43 1.21 -4.81
C ALA A 202 8.51 1.84 -3.42
N GLY A 203 9.46 2.77 -3.22
CA GLY A 203 9.57 3.57 -2.00
C GLY A 203 8.36 4.49 -1.78
N PHE A 204 7.90 5.18 -2.83
CA PHE A 204 6.69 6.01 -2.78
C PHE A 204 5.46 5.20 -2.35
N ILE A 205 5.24 4.04 -2.98
CA ILE A 205 4.14 3.14 -2.62
C ILE A 205 4.29 2.64 -1.17
N ALA A 206 5.50 2.30 -0.74
CA ALA A 206 5.78 1.86 0.63
C ALA A 206 5.40 2.92 1.67
N GLU A 207 5.72 4.20 1.42
CA GLU A 207 5.34 5.30 2.30
C GLU A 207 3.82 5.48 2.36
N VAL A 208 3.11 5.39 1.22
CA VAL A 208 1.65 5.46 1.19
C VAL A 208 1.03 4.29 1.97
N ILE A 209 1.49 3.05 1.75
CA ILE A 209 0.99 1.88 2.49
C ILE A 209 1.21 2.07 4.00
N THR A 210 2.40 2.53 4.38
CA THR A 210 2.74 2.75 5.80
C THR A 210 1.78 3.75 6.43
N GLU A 211 1.62 4.94 5.82
CA GLU A 211 0.75 5.98 6.35
C GLU A 211 -0.72 5.53 6.41
N VAL A 212 -1.23 4.88 5.36
CA VAL A 212 -2.62 4.38 5.35
C VAL A 212 -2.83 3.31 6.42
N ALA A 213 -1.92 2.33 6.53
CA ALA A 213 -2.02 1.27 7.53
C ALA A 213 -1.99 1.83 8.96
N LEU A 214 -1.18 2.86 9.21
CA LEU A 214 -1.14 3.56 10.50
C LEU A 214 -2.45 4.30 10.81
N ARG A 215 -3.03 5.00 9.82
CA ARG A 215 -4.33 5.68 9.98
C ARG A 215 -5.47 4.70 10.23
N GLU A 216 -5.41 3.50 9.63
CA GLU A 216 -6.38 2.41 9.84
C GLU A 216 -6.14 1.63 11.16
N GLY A 217 -5.10 1.99 11.92
CA GLY A 217 -4.75 1.33 13.17
C GLY A 217 -4.31 -0.12 12.99
N LYS A 218 -3.77 -0.50 11.83
CA LYS A 218 -3.27 -1.86 11.55
C LYS A 218 -1.90 -2.07 12.19
N ASN A 219 -1.53 -3.35 12.40
CA ASN A 219 -0.13 -3.68 12.68
C ASN A 219 0.70 -3.53 11.41
N VAL A 220 1.89 -2.93 11.50
CA VAL A 220 2.74 -2.66 10.34
C VAL A 220 4.14 -3.23 10.58
N LEU A 221 4.64 -4.01 9.61
CA LEU A 221 6.00 -4.51 9.58
C LEU A 221 6.73 -3.82 8.44
N VAL A 222 7.65 -2.91 8.77
CA VAL A 222 8.43 -2.14 7.79
C VAL A 222 9.81 -2.78 7.63
N ASP A 223 10.14 -3.23 6.42
CA ASP A 223 11.48 -3.78 6.13
C ASP A 223 12.47 -2.65 5.83
N GLY A 224 13.48 -2.49 6.68
CA GLY A 224 14.55 -1.52 6.50
C GLY A 224 15.66 -2.06 5.60
N ARG A 225 15.92 -1.35 4.50
CA ARG A 225 17.10 -1.54 3.64
C ARG A 225 18.01 -0.32 3.64
#